data_AF-A0A518AX55-F1
#
_entry.id   AF-A0A518AX55-F1
#
_cell.length_a   1.000
_cell.length_b   1.000
_cell.length_c   1.000
_cell.angle_alpha   90.00
_cell.angle_beta   90.00
_cell.angle_gamma   90.00
#
_symmetry.space_group_name_H-M   'P 1'
#
loop_
_entity.id
_entity.type
_entity.pdbx_description
1 polymer ?
#
loop_
_entity_poly.entity_id
_entity_poly.type
_entity_poly.pdbx_seq_one_letter_code
_entity_poly.pdbx_strand_id
1 'polypeptide(L)'
;MIHDCFDELPSELRHGVVSIGNFDGVHRGHRRLLARLRTRAQALGAPAIAVSFEPHPIALLRPQFAPTPLVWPGRKAELLRAAGADGVIIYQADHRLLDLEARAFFDDIIRGRLQAVAMVEGPNFGFGKGRAGNVDTLRQFCREATMPCDIVGLVEGEGEAVSSTRIRGALREGEIEDAQRMLGRPHRIRGKVVQGDQRGATIGFPTANLESIPVLVPKDGVYAVRVHVGETPYAGACHVGTNPTFDQEKRKVEIHLLDYSGSLYGAWVEVDFLSRLRGTERFADLAALKAQLAQDVDEVRRRVLTQEQEQERSSAARRAELCSTISEWIMQEVEPSLRTTGGSFGSATLQDDGLLQLRWRFDRTPLPHERQTLLFGLEQQLRRVFPEVTAVTSTTDSMVST
;
A
#
# COMPACT_ATOMS: atom_id res chain seq x y z
N MET A 1 -5.16 -13.66 5.52
CA MET A 1 -6.23 -14.62 5.18
C MET A 1 -7.54 -14.05 5.72
N ILE A 2 -8.69 -14.47 5.20
CA ILE A 2 -9.99 -14.08 5.78
C ILE A 2 -10.32 -15.13 6.83
N HIS A 3 -10.62 -14.69 8.04
CA HIS A 3 -11.03 -15.57 9.14
C HIS A 3 -12.43 -15.14 9.60
N ASP A 4 -13.29 -16.12 9.84
CA ASP A 4 -14.67 -15.93 10.30
C ASP A 4 -14.78 -15.98 11.84
N CYS A 5 -13.78 -16.54 12.53
CA CYS A 5 -13.69 -16.54 13.98
C CYS A 5 -12.25 -16.27 14.47
N PHE A 6 -12.13 -15.84 15.73
CA PHE A 6 -10.84 -15.68 16.42
C PHE A 6 -10.43 -16.96 17.18
N ASP A 7 -11.29 -17.98 17.26
CA ASP A 7 -11.05 -19.19 18.06
C ASP A 7 -10.06 -20.16 17.39
N GLU A 8 -9.97 -20.15 16.06
CA GLU A 8 -9.10 -21.06 15.28
C GLU A 8 -8.02 -20.30 14.51
N LEU A 9 -7.29 -19.40 15.21
CA LEU A 9 -6.16 -18.71 14.59
C LEU A 9 -4.91 -19.61 14.52
N PRO A 10 -4.27 -19.71 13.33
CA PRO A 10 -2.94 -20.30 13.20
C PRO A 10 -1.94 -19.71 14.18
N SER A 11 -0.95 -20.51 14.63
CA SER A 11 0.06 -20.06 15.60
C SER A 11 0.87 -18.85 15.13
N GLU A 12 1.10 -18.72 13.83
CA GLU A 12 1.76 -17.59 13.17
C GLU A 12 0.96 -16.27 13.24
N LEU A 13 -0.34 -16.34 13.56
CA LEU A 13 -1.23 -15.18 13.77
C LEU A 13 -1.54 -14.95 15.26
N ARG A 14 -0.70 -15.48 16.16
CA ARG A 14 -0.79 -15.29 17.62
C ARG A 14 0.55 -14.84 18.18
N HIS A 15 0.58 -14.41 19.44
CA HIS A 15 1.81 -13.95 20.13
C HIS A 15 2.53 -12.80 19.42
N GLY A 16 1.80 -12.02 18.64
CA GLY A 16 2.34 -10.92 17.85
C GLY A 16 2.19 -9.56 18.52
N VAL A 17 2.87 -8.59 17.93
CA VAL A 17 2.52 -7.19 18.13
C VAL A 17 1.34 -6.90 17.22
N VAL A 18 0.27 -6.34 17.76
CA VAL A 18 -1.02 -6.23 17.08
C VAL A 18 -1.38 -4.77 16.79
N SER A 19 -1.95 -4.54 15.61
CA SER A 19 -2.66 -3.30 15.26
C SER A 19 -4.05 -3.66 14.69
N ILE A 20 -5.09 -2.98 15.15
CA ILE A 20 -6.49 -3.27 14.85
C ILE A 20 -7.16 -2.05 14.22
N GLY A 21 -7.73 -2.21 13.03
CA GLY A 21 -8.44 -1.11 12.40
C GLY A 21 -9.13 -1.47 11.09
N ASN A 22 -9.97 -0.56 10.60
CA ASN A 22 -10.66 -0.78 9.32
C ASN A 22 -9.70 -0.77 8.12
N PHE A 23 -8.55 -0.10 8.27
CA PHE A 23 -7.48 -0.02 7.27
C PHE A 23 -7.96 0.31 5.84
N ASP A 24 -9.10 1.00 5.70
CA ASP A 24 -9.72 1.17 4.40
C ASP A 24 -8.88 2.12 3.53
N GLY A 25 -8.49 1.61 2.35
CA GLY A 25 -7.55 2.24 1.45
C GLY A 25 -6.07 2.13 1.85
N VAL A 26 -5.70 1.59 3.02
CA VAL A 26 -4.29 1.43 3.47
C VAL A 26 -3.43 2.65 3.08
N HIS A 27 -3.90 3.84 3.45
CA HIS A 27 -3.31 5.12 3.05
C HIS A 27 -1.99 5.40 3.78
N ARG A 28 -1.31 6.52 3.46
CA ARG A 28 -0.01 6.86 4.04
C ARG A 28 0.00 6.85 5.58
N GLY A 29 -1.08 7.32 6.22
CA GLY A 29 -1.26 7.21 7.67
C GLY A 29 -1.22 5.75 8.19
N HIS A 30 -1.93 4.82 7.54
CA HIS A 30 -1.86 3.40 7.89
C HIS A 30 -0.45 2.83 7.64
N ARG A 31 0.19 3.17 6.52
CA ARG A 31 1.56 2.69 6.22
C ARG A 31 2.56 3.10 7.29
N ARG A 32 2.43 4.30 7.87
CA ARG A 32 3.25 4.76 9.00
C ARG A 32 2.97 3.96 10.27
N LEU A 33 1.69 3.68 10.57
CA LEU A 33 1.29 2.83 11.68
C LEU A 33 1.88 1.42 11.56
N LEU A 34 1.79 0.82 10.37
CA LEU A 34 2.32 -0.52 10.06
C LEU A 34 3.86 -0.55 10.09
N ALA A 35 4.53 0.52 9.67
CA ALA A 35 5.98 0.62 9.83
C ALA A 35 6.39 0.59 11.31
N ARG A 36 5.67 1.32 12.19
CA ARG A 36 5.93 1.27 13.64
C ARG A 36 5.59 -0.11 14.23
N LEU A 37 4.51 -0.73 13.78
CA LEU A 37 4.13 -2.09 14.15
C LEU A 37 5.29 -3.06 13.89
N ARG A 38 5.85 -3.01 12.66
CA ARG A 38 7.00 -3.83 12.27
C ARG A 38 8.23 -3.57 13.14
N THR A 39 8.59 -2.30 13.38
CA THR A 39 9.74 -1.97 14.24
C THR A 39 9.56 -2.54 15.66
N ARG A 40 8.35 -2.42 16.23
CA ARG A 40 8.05 -2.93 17.57
C ARG A 40 8.09 -4.47 17.61
N ALA A 41 7.54 -5.12 16.59
CA ALA A 41 7.59 -6.57 16.39
C ALA A 41 9.04 -7.11 16.35
N GLN A 42 9.90 -6.48 15.55
CA GLN A 42 11.31 -6.83 15.46
C GLN A 42 12.05 -6.67 16.81
N ALA A 43 11.78 -5.60 17.55
CA ALA A 43 12.40 -5.38 18.85
C ALA A 43 12.01 -6.43 19.90
N LEU A 44 10.83 -7.05 19.75
CA LEU A 44 10.31 -8.07 20.67
C LEU A 44 10.50 -9.51 20.15
N GLY A 45 11.05 -9.69 18.94
CA GLY A 45 11.17 -11.02 18.32
C GLY A 45 9.82 -11.69 18.05
N ALA A 46 8.78 -10.90 17.78
CA ALA A 46 7.39 -11.35 17.59
C ALA A 46 6.88 -10.96 16.20
N PRO A 47 5.86 -11.64 15.63
CA PRO A 47 5.28 -11.25 14.35
C PRO A 47 4.48 -9.93 14.43
N ALA A 48 4.54 -9.12 13.38
CA ALA A 48 3.68 -7.95 13.19
C ALA A 48 2.33 -8.38 12.62
N ILE A 49 1.24 -8.22 13.38
CA ILE A 49 -0.09 -8.69 13.01
C ILE A 49 -1.04 -7.50 12.82
N ALA A 50 -1.61 -7.40 11.63
CA ALA A 50 -2.68 -6.44 11.33
C ALA A 50 -4.04 -7.13 11.33
N VAL A 51 -4.97 -6.63 12.13
CA VAL A 51 -6.36 -7.08 12.18
C VAL A 51 -7.25 -6.04 11.53
N SER A 52 -8.02 -6.46 10.54
CA SER A 52 -9.01 -5.65 9.86
C SER A 52 -10.35 -6.36 9.76
N PHE A 53 -11.36 -5.67 9.23
CA PHE A 53 -12.74 -6.10 9.26
C PHE A 53 -13.36 -6.03 7.87
N GLU A 54 -14.17 -7.04 7.53
CA GLU A 54 -15.04 -7.07 6.35
C GLU A 54 -16.35 -7.79 6.68
N PRO A 55 -17.54 -7.18 6.54
CA PRO A 55 -17.78 -5.81 6.08
C PRO A 55 -17.25 -4.78 7.09
N HIS A 56 -17.23 -3.51 6.69
CA HIS A 56 -16.92 -2.42 7.63
C HIS A 56 -17.86 -2.52 8.85
N PRO A 57 -17.38 -2.46 10.11
CA PRO A 57 -18.19 -2.69 11.30
C PRO A 57 -19.49 -1.87 11.37
N ILE A 58 -19.43 -0.61 10.95
CA ILE A 58 -20.61 0.27 10.87
C ILE A 58 -21.72 -0.27 9.93
N ALA A 59 -21.37 -1.07 8.92
CA ALA A 59 -22.32 -1.62 7.97
C ALA A 59 -23.27 -2.64 8.62
N LEU A 60 -22.87 -3.28 9.72
CA LEU A 60 -23.71 -4.21 10.47
C LEU A 60 -24.73 -3.48 11.37
N LEU A 61 -24.34 -2.32 11.89
CA LEU A 61 -25.20 -1.51 12.76
C LEU A 61 -26.10 -0.56 11.97
N ARG A 62 -25.55 -0.04 10.87
CA ARG A 62 -26.08 1.08 10.10
C ARG A 62 -25.71 0.90 8.61
N PRO A 63 -26.28 -0.10 7.92
CA PRO A 63 -25.95 -0.41 6.52
C PRO A 63 -26.03 0.80 5.59
N GLN A 64 -27.03 1.67 5.78
CA GLN A 64 -27.27 2.87 4.97
C GLN A 64 -26.18 3.94 5.14
N PHE A 65 -25.40 3.89 6.21
CA PHE A 65 -24.28 4.80 6.48
C PHE A 65 -22.92 4.12 6.24
N ALA A 66 -22.91 2.88 5.77
CA ALA A 66 -21.68 2.18 5.43
C ALA A 66 -20.93 2.94 4.34
N PRO A 67 -19.68 3.36 4.58
CA PRO A 67 -18.93 4.00 3.54
C PRO A 67 -18.62 3.01 2.42
N THR A 68 -18.68 3.45 1.17
CA THR A 68 -18.21 2.66 0.03
C THR A 68 -16.73 2.30 0.24
N PRO A 69 -16.34 1.02 0.14
CA PRO A 69 -14.95 0.59 0.34
C PRO A 69 -13.99 1.28 -0.63
N LEU A 70 -12.78 1.63 -0.18
CA LEU A 70 -11.71 2.10 -1.05
C LEU A 70 -10.88 0.95 -1.63
N VAL A 71 -10.95 -0.23 -0.99
CA VAL A 71 -10.16 -1.41 -1.36
C VAL A 71 -10.95 -2.68 -1.05
N TRP A 72 -10.83 -3.71 -1.91
CA TRP A 72 -11.43 -5.02 -1.65
C TRP A 72 -10.55 -5.87 -0.70
N PRO A 73 -11.11 -6.89 -0.02
CA PRO A 73 -10.41 -7.64 1.04
C PRO A 73 -9.05 -8.23 0.64
N GLY A 74 -8.98 -8.89 -0.51
CA GLY A 74 -7.73 -9.49 -1.01
C GLY A 74 -6.61 -8.45 -1.16
N ARG A 75 -6.92 -7.33 -1.82
CA ARG A 75 -5.97 -6.23 -2.01
C ARG A 75 -5.65 -5.50 -0.72
N LYS A 76 -6.60 -5.37 0.21
CA LYS A 76 -6.35 -4.84 1.56
C LYS A 76 -5.27 -5.67 2.24
N ALA A 77 -5.35 -6.99 2.16
CA ALA A 77 -4.37 -7.90 2.76
C ALA A 77 -2.99 -7.77 2.10
N GLU A 78 -2.92 -7.71 0.76
CA GLU A 78 -1.67 -7.45 0.03
C GLU A 78 -1.00 -6.14 0.48
N LEU A 79 -1.79 -5.06 0.57
CA LEU A 79 -1.29 -3.74 0.94
C LEU A 79 -0.83 -3.68 2.40
N LEU A 80 -1.52 -4.38 3.31
CA LEU A 80 -1.11 -4.47 4.71
C LEU A 80 0.22 -5.23 4.86
N ARG A 81 0.41 -6.33 4.10
CA ARG A 81 1.69 -7.05 4.07
C ARG A 81 2.81 -6.19 3.50
N ALA A 82 2.56 -5.55 2.35
CA ALA A 82 3.51 -4.63 1.75
C ALA A 82 3.86 -3.43 2.65
N ALA A 83 2.98 -3.07 3.59
CA ALA A 83 3.21 -2.02 4.56
C ALA A 83 3.98 -2.47 5.83
N GLY A 84 4.22 -3.77 6.01
CA GLY A 84 5.05 -4.31 7.10
C GLY A 84 4.37 -5.32 8.02
N ALA A 85 3.16 -5.78 7.72
CA ALA A 85 2.55 -6.87 8.48
C ALA A 85 3.06 -8.25 8.02
N ASP A 86 3.50 -9.08 8.96
CA ASP A 86 3.82 -10.49 8.72
C ASP A 86 2.51 -11.31 8.64
N GLY A 87 1.58 -11.02 9.56
CA GLY A 87 0.26 -11.64 9.64
C GLY A 87 -0.86 -10.64 9.32
N VAL A 88 -1.85 -11.06 8.53
CA VAL A 88 -3.06 -10.26 8.27
C VAL A 88 -4.31 -11.09 8.50
N ILE A 89 -5.15 -10.62 9.42
CA ILE A 89 -6.48 -11.14 9.71
C ILE A 89 -7.49 -10.17 9.12
N ILE A 90 -8.29 -10.63 8.15
CA ILE A 90 -9.50 -9.92 7.74
C ILE A 90 -10.67 -10.65 8.41
N TYR A 91 -11.12 -10.15 9.55
CA TYR A 91 -12.19 -10.74 10.34
C TYR A 91 -13.56 -10.46 9.73
N GLN A 92 -14.40 -11.48 9.63
CA GLN A 92 -15.80 -11.31 9.28
C GLN A 92 -16.56 -10.71 10.46
N ALA A 93 -16.73 -9.39 10.45
CA ALA A 93 -17.39 -8.69 11.54
C ALA A 93 -18.81 -9.24 11.74
N ASP A 94 -19.17 -9.51 12.99
CA ASP A 94 -20.48 -10.01 13.40
C ASP A 94 -21.01 -9.23 14.61
N HIS A 95 -22.29 -9.45 14.95
CA HIS A 95 -22.90 -8.75 16.09
C HIS A 95 -22.23 -9.13 17.42
N ARG A 96 -21.69 -10.35 17.54
CA ARG A 96 -20.99 -10.78 18.75
C ARG A 96 -19.78 -9.89 19.03
N LEU A 97 -18.96 -9.60 18.02
CA LEU A 97 -17.83 -8.67 18.15
C LEU A 97 -18.29 -7.27 18.57
N LEU A 98 -19.39 -6.78 17.99
CA LEU A 98 -19.90 -5.42 18.21
C LEU A 98 -20.53 -5.21 19.59
N ASP A 99 -21.03 -6.28 20.21
CA ASP A 99 -21.64 -6.25 21.53
C ASP A 99 -20.63 -6.44 22.67
N LEU A 100 -19.36 -6.75 22.38
CA LEU A 100 -18.32 -6.86 23.41
C LEU A 100 -18.05 -5.52 24.06
N GLU A 101 -18.18 -5.48 25.39
CA GLU A 101 -17.68 -4.34 26.17
C GLU A 101 -16.17 -4.17 25.97
N ALA A 102 -15.66 -2.95 26.12
CA ALA A 102 -14.24 -2.64 25.85
C ALA A 102 -13.29 -3.56 26.64
N ARG A 103 -13.63 -3.87 27.90
CA ARG A 103 -12.83 -4.78 28.73
C ARG A 103 -12.85 -6.21 28.21
N ALA A 104 -14.01 -6.74 27.86
CA ALA A 104 -14.14 -8.09 27.30
C ALA A 104 -13.42 -8.21 25.96
N PHE A 105 -13.51 -7.21 25.09
CA PHE A 105 -12.73 -7.16 23.85
C PHE A 105 -11.22 -7.25 24.12
N PHE A 106 -10.73 -6.54 25.13
CA PHE A 106 -9.32 -6.57 25.49
C PHE A 106 -8.87 -7.91 26.08
N ASP A 107 -9.60 -8.44 27.06
CA ASP A 107 -9.22 -9.68 27.72
C ASP A 107 -9.43 -10.91 26.81
N ASP A 108 -10.56 -11.01 26.13
CA ASP A 108 -10.92 -12.19 25.35
C ASP A 108 -10.24 -12.21 23.98
N ILE A 109 -10.26 -11.08 23.25
CA ILE A 109 -9.74 -11.03 21.87
C ILE A 109 -8.26 -10.73 21.88
N ILE A 110 -7.84 -9.60 22.46
CA ILE A 110 -6.46 -9.13 22.39
C ILE A 110 -5.55 -10.06 23.18
N ARG A 111 -5.87 -10.36 24.44
CA ARG A 111 -5.03 -11.20 25.30
C ARG A 111 -5.32 -12.70 25.17
N GLY A 112 -6.58 -13.09 25.07
CA GLY A 112 -6.97 -14.50 25.02
C GLY A 112 -6.65 -15.15 23.67
N ARG A 113 -7.26 -14.65 22.60
CA ARG A 113 -7.24 -15.28 21.28
C ARG A 113 -6.05 -14.88 20.41
N LEU A 114 -5.78 -13.58 20.29
CA LEU A 114 -4.61 -13.06 19.58
C LEU A 114 -3.32 -13.26 20.38
N GLN A 115 -3.43 -13.38 21.71
CA GLN A 115 -2.29 -13.52 22.61
C GLN A 115 -1.27 -12.40 22.40
N ALA A 116 -1.75 -11.18 22.17
CA ALA A 116 -0.91 -10.06 21.80
C ALA A 116 0.17 -9.80 22.88
N VAL A 117 1.41 -9.59 22.42
CA VAL A 117 2.53 -9.26 23.31
C VAL A 117 2.77 -7.75 23.41
N ALA A 118 2.23 -6.98 22.46
CA ALA A 118 2.19 -5.52 22.48
C ALA A 118 1.14 -5.00 21.49
N MET A 119 0.72 -3.75 21.67
CA MET A 119 -0.23 -3.06 20.80
C MET A 119 0.42 -1.84 20.14
N VAL A 120 0.07 -1.57 18.88
CA VAL A 120 0.44 -0.33 18.17
C VAL A 120 -0.80 0.23 17.48
N GLU A 121 -1.24 1.41 17.88
CA GLU A 121 -2.48 2.03 17.41
C GLU A 121 -2.32 3.50 17.03
N GLY A 122 -3.28 4.01 16.24
CA GLY A 122 -3.42 5.45 15.96
C GLY A 122 -4.26 6.17 17.01
N PRO A 123 -4.24 7.51 17.06
CA PRO A 123 -4.95 8.31 18.07
C PRO A 123 -6.47 8.23 17.94
N ASN A 124 -6.98 7.84 16.77
CA ASN A 124 -8.41 7.68 16.50
C ASN A 124 -8.93 6.25 16.76
N PHE A 125 -8.10 5.39 17.36
CA PHE A 125 -8.51 4.03 17.70
C PHE A 125 -9.63 4.06 18.75
N GLY A 126 -10.67 3.28 18.48
CA GLY A 126 -11.82 3.13 19.36
C GLY A 126 -12.41 1.74 19.20
N PHE A 127 -12.74 1.11 20.33
CA PHE A 127 -13.08 -0.31 20.43
C PHE A 127 -14.14 -0.56 21.49
N GLY A 128 -14.66 -1.78 21.52
CA GLY A 128 -15.78 -2.17 22.36
C GLY A 128 -17.12 -1.59 21.88
N LYS A 129 -18.19 -2.02 22.55
CA LYS A 129 -19.56 -1.66 22.26
C LYS A 129 -19.73 -0.15 22.23
N GLY A 130 -20.34 0.35 21.15
CA GLY A 130 -20.54 1.78 20.94
C GLY A 130 -19.26 2.62 20.86
N ARG A 131 -18.08 1.98 20.65
CA ARG A 131 -16.75 2.63 20.72
C ARG A 131 -16.49 3.28 22.10
N ALA A 132 -16.96 2.66 23.18
CA ALA A 132 -16.77 3.16 24.54
C ALA A 132 -15.29 3.14 24.99
N GLY A 133 -14.47 2.25 24.45
CA GLY A 133 -13.03 2.24 24.66
C GLY A 133 -12.31 3.16 23.67
N ASN A 134 -11.35 3.94 24.17
CA ASN A 134 -10.48 4.81 23.38
C ASN A 134 -8.99 4.54 23.68
N VAL A 135 -8.08 5.35 23.13
CA VAL A 135 -6.63 5.19 23.34
C VAL A 135 -6.20 5.30 24.80
N ASP A 136 -6.88 6.08 25.64
CA ASP A 136 -6.56 6.19 27.06
C ASP A 136 -7.06 4.96 27.84
N THR A 137 -8.24 4.45 27.50
CA THR A 137 -8.73 3.15 27.99
C THR A 137 -7.76 2.02 27.60
N LEU A 138 -7.30 2.00 26.34
CA LEU A 138 -6.33 1.01 25.87
C LEU A 138 -5.03 1.09 26.66
N ARG A 139 -4.47 2.29 26.84
CA ARG A 139 -3.25 2.50 27.66
C ARG A 139 -3.45 2.00 29.09
N GLN A 140 -4.60 2.28 29.70
CA GLN A 140 -4.91 1.78 31.03
C GLN A 140 -4.90 0.25 31.06
N PHE A 141 -5.66 -0.41 30.19
CA PHE A 141 -5.74 -1.88 30.17
C PHE A 141 -4.38 -2.53 29.85
N CYS A 142 -3.60 -1.94 28.94
CA CYS A 142 -2.24 -2.37 28.65
C CYS A 142 -1.32 -2.25 29.87
N ARG A 143 -1.40 -1.15 30.65
CA ARG A 143 -0.62 -1.01 31.90
C ARG A 143 -0.99 -2.06 32.94
N GLU A 144 -2.29 -2.29 33.15
CA GLU A 144 -2.78 -3.33 34.08
C GLU A 144 -2.31 -4.73 33.68
N ALA A 145 -2.20 -4.99 32.37
CA ALA A 145 -1.73 -6.26 31.82
C ALA A 145 -0.20 -6.36 31.67
N THR A 146 0.57 -5.33 32.01
CA THR A 146 2.02 -5.24 31.74
C THR A 146 2.36 -5.46 30.25
N MET A 147 1.49 -4.98 29.35
CA MET A 147 1.63 -5.10 27.91
C MET A 147 2.07 -3.75 27.30
N PRO A 148 3.17 -3.68 26.53
CA PRO A 148 3.57 -2.45 25.85
C PRO A 148 2.50 -1.95 24.87
N CYS A 149 2.32 -0.63 24.81
CA CYS A 149 1.34 0.00 23.93
C CYS A 149 1.92 1.29 23.33
N ASP A 150 2.00 1.34 22.00
CA ASP A 150 2.44 2.52 21.26
C ASP A 150 1.24 3.22 20.61
N ILE A 151 1.13 4.52 20.80
CA ILE A 151 0.20 5.36 20.05
C ILE A 151 1.00 6.20 19.05
N VAL A 152 0.82 5.92 17.77
CA VAL A 152 1.52 6.61 16.68
C VAL A 152 0.77 7.88 16.33
N GLY A 153 1.43 9.04 16.49
CA GLY A 153 0.85 10.34 16.14
C GLY A 153 0.35 10.42 14.69
N LEU A 154 -0.56 11.36 14.42
CA LEU A 154 -0.98 11.67 13.06
C LEU A 154 0.21 12.16 12.23
N VAL A 155 0.16 11.96 10.93
CA VAL A 155 1.17 12.51 10.02
C VAL A 155 1.01 14.03 10.01
N GLU A 156 1.88 14.72 10.73
CA GLU A 156 2.06 16.17 10.65
C GLU A 156 3.32 16.42 9.81
N GLY A 157 3.20 17.09 8.65
CA GLY A 157 4.36 17.49 7.85
C GLY A 157 4.23 17.50 6.33
N GLU A 158 3.18 16.89 5.75
CA GLU A 158 2.97 16.89 4.28
C GLU A 158 1.51 17.26 3.91
N GLY A 159 1.03 18.38 4.45
CA GLY A 159 -0.35 18.85 4.28
C GLY A 159 -1.34 18.26 5.29
N GLU A 160 -2.64 18.56 5.10
CA GLU A 160 -3.75 18.18 5.97
C GLU A 160 -3.78 16.67 6.32
N ALA A 161 -4.28 16.34 7.52
CA ALA A 161 -4.36 14.97 8.06
C ALA A 161 -5.04 13.95 7.12
N VAL A 162 -4.32 12.90 6.71
CA VAL A 162 -4.81 11.86 5.78
C VAL A 162 -5.85 10.95 6.43
N SER A 163 -7.00 10.72 5.77
CA SER A 163 -8.02 9.76 6.21
C SER A 163 -8.80 9.13 5.06
N SER A 164 -9.38 7.94 5.28
CA SER A 164 -10.27 7.30 4.29
C SER A 164 -11.46 8.19 3.92
N THR A 165 -11.96 9.03 4.83
CA THR A 165 -13.05 9.98 4.54
C THR A 165 -12.62 11.03 3.53
N ARG A 166 -11.44 11.63 3.70
CA ARG A 166 -10.92 12.64 2.75
C ARG A 166 -10.61 12.01 1.39
N ILE A 167 -10.06 10.80 1.37
CA ILE A 167 -9.82 10.08 0.11
C ILE A 167 -11.12 9.83 -0.64
N ARG A 168 -12.18 9.38 0.04
CA ARG A 168 -13.50 9.23 -0.60
C ARG A 168 -14.05 10.57 -1.10
N GLY A 169 -13.84 11.65 -0.36
CA GLY A 169 -14.20 13.01 -0.78
C GLY A 169 -13.51 13.39 -2.09
N ALA A 170 -12.18 13.29 -2.15
CA ALA A 170 -11.39 13.57 -3.35
C ALA A 170 -11.85 12.75 -4.56
N LEU A 171 -12.03 11.43 -4.39
CA LEU A 171 -12.51 10.56 -5.47
C LEU A 171 -13.93 10.93 -5.96
N ARG A 172 -14.82 11.33 -5.05
CA ARG A 172 -16.18 11.79 -5.39
C ARG A 172 -16.17 13.12 -6.12
N GLU A 173 -15.17 13.97 -5.87
CA GLU A 173 -14.98 15.22 -6.60
C GLU A 173 -14.17 15.07 -7.90
N GLY A 174 -13.57 13.91 -8.12
CA GLY A 174 -12.77 13.61 -9.31
C GLY A 174 -11.32 14.07 -9.19
N GLU A 175 -10.88 14.42 -7.98
CA GLU A 175 -9.51 14.85 -7.64
C GLU A 175 -8.61 13.62 -7.45
N ILE A 176 -8.21 13.00 -8.57
CA ILE A 176 -7.47 11.73 -8.59
C ILE A 176 -6.07 11.89 -7.98
N GLU A 177 -5.40 12.98 -8.31
CA GLU A 177 -4.05 13.32 -7.88
C GLU A 177 -3.99 13.50 -6.35
N ASP A 178 -5.02 14.10 -5.76
CA ASP A 178 -5.16 14.28 -4.31
C ASP A 178 -5.38 12.95 -3.60
N ALA A 179 -6.27 12.11 -4.14
CA ALA A 179 -6.48 10.75 -3.64
C ALA A 179 -5.19 9.93 -3.72
N GLN A 180 -4.46 10.02 -4.84
CA GLN A 180 -3.18 9.34 -5.05
C GLN A 180 -2.12 9.80 -4.05
N ARG A 181 -2.00 11.11 -3.79
CA ARG A 181 -1.06 11.66 -2.80
C ARG A 181 -1.35 11.15 -1.38
N MET A 182 -2.62 11.06 -1.00
CA MET A 182 -3.05 10.52 0.29
C MET A 182 -2.85 9.00 0.41
N LEU A 183 -3.12 8.25 -0.66
CA LEU A 183 -2.92 6.80 -0.72
C LEU A 183 -1.43 6.41 -0.83
N GLY A 184 -0.62 7.28 -1.44
CA GLY A 184 0.75 7.00 -1.87
C GLY A 184 0.83 6.02 -3.04
N ARG A 185 -0.25 5.92 -3.84
CA ARG A 185 -0.40 5.07 -5.04
C ARG A 185 -1.71 5.43 -5.77
N PRO A 186 -1.87 5.07 -7.06
CA PRO A 186 -3.14 5.22 -7.77
C PRO A 186 -4.31 4.54 -7.04
N HIS A 187 -5.50 5.14 -7.13
CA HIS A 187 -6.73 4.47 -6.70
C HIS A 187 -7.06 3.35 -7.68
N ARG A 188 -7.26 2.14 -7.16
CA ARG A 188 -7.47 0.94 -7.97
C ARG A 188 -8.87 0.39 -7.81
N ILE A 189 -9.52 0.14 -8.93
CA ILE A 189 -10.76 -0.65 -8.96
C ILE A 189 -10.50 -2.03 -9.56
N ARG A 190 -11.42 -2.96 -9.32
CA ARG A 190 -11.48 -4.27 -9.96
C ARG A 190 -12.90 -4.49 -10.46
N GLY A 191 -13.06 -4.99 -11.68
CA GLY A 191 -14.37 -5.26 -12.27
C GLY A 191 -14.36 -6.45 -13.21
N LYS A 192 -15.51 -7.07 -13.40
CA LYS A 192 -15.71 -8.13 -14.39
C LYS A 192 -16.06 -7.50 -15.73
N VAL A 193 -15.33 -7.88 -16.77
CA VAL A 193 -15.61 -7.41 -18.14
C VAL A 193 -16.84 -8.13 -18.68
N VAL A 194 -17.84 -7.34 -19.07
CA VAL A 194 -19.09 -7.80 -19.64
C VAL A 194 -19.30 -7.26 -21.05
N GLN A 195 -20.24 -7.85 -21.78
CA GLN A 195 -20.64 -7.35 -23.08
C GLN A 195 -21.47 -6.07 -22.92
N GLY A 196 -20.98 -4.97 -23.50
CA GLY A 196 -21.72 -3.71 -23.57
C GLY A 196 -22.39 -3.50 -24.93
N ASP A 197 -22.74 -2.24 -25.24
CA ASP A 197 -23.46 -1.86 -26.46
C ASP A 197 -22.62 -1.95 -27.76
N GLN A 198 -21.33 -2.30 -27.65
CA GLN A 198 -20.35 -2.48 -28.74
C GLN A 198 -20.22 -1.29 -29.74
N ARG A 199 -20.77 -0.12 -29.41
CA ARG A 199 -20.75 1.09 -30.26
C ARG A 199 -19.32 1.56 -30.54
N GLY A 200 -18.43 1.49 -29.55
CA GLY A 200 -17.04 1.90 -29.69
C GLY A 200 -16.30 1.15 -30.81
N ALA A 201 -16.55 -0.16 -30.96
CA ALA A 201 -15.90 -0.97 -32.00
C ALA A 201 -16.25 -0.48 -33.42
N THR A 202 -17.50 -0.04 -33.65
CA THR A 202 -17.95 0.46 -34.96
C THR A 202 -17.26 1.76 -35.39
N ILE A 203 -16.64 2.49 -34.46
CA ILE A 203 -16.00 3.78 -34.70
C ILE A 203 -14.47 3.72 -34.55
N GLY A 204 -13.90 2.53 -34.30
CA GLY A 204 -12.47 2.31 -34.14
C GLY A 204 -11.95 2.36 -32.70
N PHE A 205 -12.83 2.44 -31.70
CA PHE A 205 -12.49 2.56 -30.28
C PHE A 205 -13.18 1.45 -29.46
N PRO A 206 -12.75 0.17 -29.57
CA PRO A 206 -13.35 -0.92 -28.81
C PRO A 206 -13.23 -0.67 -27.30
N THR A 207 -14.32 -0.85 -26.56
CA THR A 207 -14.37 -0.66 -25.11
C THR A 207 -14.78 -1.94 -24.37
N ALA A 208 -14.12 -2.20 -23.25
CA ALA A 208 -14.50 -3.19 -22.25
C ALA A 208 -15.41 -2.53 -21.22
N ASN A 209 -16.61 -3.07 -21.00
CA ASN A 209 -17.54 -2.60 -19.98
C ASN A 209 -17.28 -3.34 -18.67
N LEU A 210 -17.17 -2.63 -17.55
CA LEU A 210 -16.95 -3.23 -16.23
C LEU A 210 -18.23 -3.23 -15.39
N GLU A 211 -18.50 -4.38 -14.78
CA GLU A 211 -19.53 -4.56 -13.76
C GLU A 211 -18.94 -5.17 -12.47
N SER A 212 -19.79 -5.32 -11.44
CA SER A 212 -19.42 -5.96 -10.17
C SER A 212 -18.22 -5.31 -9.49
N ILE A 213 -18.14 -3.97 -9.53
CA ILE A 213 -17.03 -3.21 -8.96
C ILE A 213 -17.26 -3.06 -7.44
N PRO A 214 -16.42 -3.67 -6.57
CA PRO A 214 -16.69 -3.76 -5.13
C PRO A 214 -16.20 -2.54 -4.33
N VAL A 215 -15.70 -1.51 -5.01
CA VAL A 215 -15.07 -0.34 -4.40
C VAL A 215 -15.59 0.96 -5.00
N LEU A 216 -15.27 2.09 -4.36
CA LEU A 216 -15.66 3.41 -4.82
C LEU A 216 -15.10 3.69 -6.22
N VAL A 217 -15.99 3.94 -7.18
CA VAL A 217 -15.64 4.45 -8.50
C VAL A 217 -15.56 5.99 -8.43
N PRO A 218 -14.48 6.63 -8.92
CA PRO A 218 -14.34 8.11 -8.91
C PRO A 218 -15.47 8.81 -9.66
N LYS A 219 -15.62 10.14 -9.53
CA LYS A 219 -16.63 10.98 -10.21
C LYS A 219 -16.82 10.67 -11.69
N ASP A 220 -17.94 11.11 -12.26
CA ASP A 220 -18.16 10.99 -13.69
C ASP A 220 -17.13 11.84 -14.48
N GLY A 221 -16.61 11.26 -15.55
CA GLY A 221 -15.58 11.86 -16.38
C GLY A 221 -14.80 10.84 -17.22
N VAL A 222 -13.81 11.34 -17.94
CA VAL A 222 -12.83 10.55 -18.69
C VAL A 222 -11.49 10.63 -17.97
N TYR A 223 -10.83 9.48 -17.84
CA TYR A 223 -9.63 9.28 -17.04
C TYR A 223 -8.53 8.58 -17.84
N ALA A 224 -7.29 8.98 -17.61
CA ALA A 224 -6.15 8.15 -17.96
C ALA A 224 -5.98 7.08 -16.90
N VAL A 225 -5.87 5.83 -17.35
CA VAL A 225 -5.77 4.67 -16.48
C VAL A 225 -4.66 3.74 -16.92
N ARG A 226 -4.20 2.91 -15.98
CA ARG A 226 -3.39 1.73 -16.25
C ARG A 226 -4.22 0.49 -15.96
N VAL A 227 -4.38 -0.37 -16.96
CA VAL A 227 -5.22 -1.57 -16.93
C VAL A 227 -4.32 -2.79 -16.82
N HIS A 228 -4.55 -3.63 -15.81
CA HIS A 228 -3.78 -4.86 -15.61
C HIS A 228 -4.53 -6.03 -16.23
N VAL A 229 -3.94 -6.61 -17.27
CA VAL A 229 -4.43 -7.80 -17.97
C VAL A 229 -3.40 -8.92 -17.77
N GLY A 230 -3.69 -9.85 -16.87
CA GLY A 230 -2.67 -10.80 -16.40
C GLY A 230 -1.54 -10.07 -15.68
N GLU A 231 -0.30 -10.32 -16.09
CA GLU A 231 0.89 -9.66 -15.53
C GLU A 231 1.29 -8.39 -16.29
N THR A 232 0.63 -8.08 -17.40
CA THR A 232 1.01 -6.97 -18.28
C THR A 232 0.12 -5.73 -18.04
N PRO A 233 0.71 -4.57 -17.71
CA PRO A 233 -0.01 -3.31 -17.65
C PRO A 233 -0.17 -2.69 -19.05
N TYR A 234 -1.36 -2.17 -19.35
CA TYR A 234 -1.68 -1.43 -20.57
C TYR A 234 -2.16 -0.01 -20.22
N ALA A 235 -1.79 0.96 -21.05
CA ALA A 235 -2.40 2.29 -21.00
C ALA A 235 -3.87 2.21 -21.44
N GLY A 236 -4.74 3.02 -20.84
CA GLY A 236 -6.15 3.05 -21.20
C GLY A 236 -6.82 4.39 -20.96
N ALA A 237 -7.88 4.63 -21.70
CA ALA A 237 -8.87 5.66 -21.39
C ALA A 237 -10.06 4.99 -20.68
N CYS A 238 -10.47 5.53 -19.53
CA CYS A 238 -11.64 5.05 -18.79
C CYS A 238 -12.71 6.13 -18.77
N HIS A 239 -13.90 5.81 -19.27
CA HIS A 239 -15.10 6.62 -19.18
C HIS A 239 -15.95 6.12 -18.01
N VAL A 240 -16.25 7.03 -17.09
CA VAL A 240 -17.18 6.82 -15.98
C VAL A 240 -18.36 7.75 -16.18
N GLY A 241 -19.57 7.21 -16.31
CA GLY A 241 -20.74 8.05 -16.52
C GLY A 241 -22.06 7.28 -16.54
N THR A 242 -23.16 8.01 -16.39
CA THR A 242 -24.50 7.47 -16.61
C THR A 242 -24.87 7.59 -18.10
N ASN A 243 -25.61 6.62 -18.64
CA ASN A 243 -26.17 6.77 -19.98
C ASN A 243 -27.52 7.49 -19.88
N PRO A 244 -27.67 8.74 -20.32
CA PRO A 244 -28.90 9.51 -20.14
C PRO A 244 -30.04 9.11 -21.09
N THR A 245 -29.93 8.00 -21.85
CA THR A 245 -30.90 7.64 -22.89
C THR A 245 -31.85 6.49 -22.59
N PHE A 246 -31.77 5.78 -21.45
CA PHE A 246 -32.76 4.74 -21.10
C PHE A 246 -32.97 4.64 -19.59
N ASP A 247 -34.20 4.24 -19.20
CA ASP A 247 -34.85 4.18 -17.88
C ASP A 247 -34.15 3.37 -16.75
N GLN A 248 -32.82 3.23 -16.79
CA GLN A 248 -32.03 2.72 -15.67
C GLN A 248 -30.80 3.61 -15.49
N GLU A 249 -30.76 4.35 -14.38
CA GLU A 249 -29.61 5.16 -13.91
C GLU A 249 -28.40 4.28 -13.52
N LYS A 250 -28.01 3.33 -14.37
CA LYS A 250 -26.83 2.50 -14.16
C LYS A 250 -25.62 3.26 -14.64
N ARG A 251 -24.81 3.69 -13.68
CA ARG A 251 -23.46 4.19 -13.90
C ARG A 251 -22.62 3.12 -14.60
N LYS A 252 -22.07 3.45 -15.76
CA LYS A 252 -21.20 2.61 -16.57
C LYS A 252 -19.73 2.98 -16.33
N VAL A 253 -18.87 1.96 -16.40
CA VAL A 253 -17.41 2.11 -16.42
C VAL A 253 -16.90 1.40 -17.67
N GLU A 254 -16.40 2.17 -18.63
CA GLU A 254 -16.01 1.70 -19.95
C GLU A 254 -14.53 2.00 -20.20
N ILE A 255 -13.78 1.01 -20.65
CA ILE A 255 -12.32 1.13 -20.78
C ILE A 255 -11.92 0.84 -22.21
N HIS A 256 -11.23 1.79 -22.83
CA HIS A 256 -10.51 1.60 -24.07
C HIS A 256 -9.04 1.34 -23.74
N LEU A 257 -8.55 0.13 -24.01
CA LEU A 257 -7.14 -0.20 -23.86
C LEU A 257 -6.37 0.22 -25.11
N LEU A 258 -5.30 0.98 -24.94
CA LEU A 258 -4.40 1.37 -26.02
C LEU A 258 -3.51 0.18 -26.38
N ASP A 259 -3.27 0.01 -27.69
CA ASP A 259 -2.34 -0.97 -28.26
C ASP A 259 -2.62 -2.44 -27.85
N TYR A 260 -3.83 -2.73 -27.35
CA TYR A 260 -4.25 -4.06 -26.97
C TYR A 260 -5.09 -4.70 -28.07
N SER A 261 -4.75 -5.94 -28.42
CA SER A 261 -5.55 -6.79 -29.30
C SER A 261 -5.90 -8.07 -28.55
N GLY A 262 -7.20 -8.35 -28.42
CA GLY A 262 -7.68 -9.52 -27.69
C GLY A 262 -9.09 -9.33 -27.15
N SER A 263 -9.64 -10.40 -26.59
CA SER A 263 -10.92 -10.37 -25.89
C SER A 263 -10.70 -10.47 -24.39
N LEU A 264 -11.33 -9.57 -23.64
CA LEU A 264 -11.33 -9.58 -22.19
C LEU A 264 -12.64 -10.10 -21.59
N TYR A 265 -13.60 -10.54 -22.41
CA TYR A 265 -14.94 -10.90 -21.93
C TYR A 265 -14.90 -12.00 -20.87
N GLY A 266 -15.61 -11.77 -19.77
CA GLY A 266 -15.68 -12.68 -18.63
C GLY A 266 -14.47 -12.58 -17.68
N ALA A 267 -13.38 -11.94 -18.09
CA ALA A 267 -12.21 -11.76 -17.25
C ALA A 267 -12.45 -10.70 -16.17
N TRP A 268 -11.73 -10.84 -15.06
CA TRP A 268 -11.58 -9.77 -14.08
C TRP A 268 -10.37 -8.93 -14.46
N VAL A 269 -10.54 -7.61 -14.50
CA VAL A 269 -9.44 -6.67 -14.74
C VAL A 269 -9.32 -5.69 -13.58
N GLU A 270 -8.09 -5.24 -13.33
CA GLU A 270 -7.80 -4.20 -12.37
C GLU A 270 -7.39 -2.91 -13.09
N VAL A 271 -7.80 -1.77 -12.55
CA VAL A 271 -7.66 -0.48 -13.22
C VAL A 271 -7.19 0.56 -12.21
N ASP A 272 -5.99 1.07 -12.42
CA ASP A 272 -5.41 2.18 -11.69
C ASP A 272 -5.82 3.50 -12.34
N PHE A 273 -6.48 4.38 -11.58
CA PHE A 273 -6.77 5.74 -12.02
C PHE A 273 -5.55 6.63 -11.81
N LEU A 274 -5.00 7.17 -12.90
CA LEU A 274 -3.78 7.98 -12.90
C LEU A 274 -4.09 9.48 -12.85
N SER A 275 -5.01 9.93 -13.70
CA SER A 275 -5.42 11.35 -13.76
C SER A 275 -6.79 11.50 -14.38
N ARG A 276 -7.52 12.55 -13.99
CA ARG A 276 -8.76 12.95 -14.66
C ARG A 276 -8.43 13.82 -15.87
N LEU A 277 -8.99 13.49 -17.03
CA LEU A 277 -8.76 14.22 -18.28
C LEU A 277 -9.81 15.32 -18.46
N ARG A 278 -11.09 14.96 -18.31
CA ARG A 278 -12.23 15.87 -18.51
C ARG A 278 -13.50 15.32 -17.87
N GLY A 279 -14.54 16.16 -17.83
CA GLY A 279 -15.91 15.73 -17.52
C GLY A 279 -16.58 14.97 -18.67
N THR A 280 -17.77 14.43 -18.42
CA THR A 280 -18.61 13.83 -19.47
C THR A 280 -19.30 14.92 -20.29
N GLU A 281 -19.34 14.77 -21.60
CA GLU A 281 -20.01 15.72 -22.51
C GLU A 281 -20.77 15.00 -23.61
N ARG A 282 -21.75 15.69 -24.20
CA ARG A 282 -22.47 15.22 -25.40
C ARG A 282 -21.82 15.83 -26.63
N PHE A 283 -21.62 15.02 -27.67
CA PHE A 283 -21.07 15.48 -28.94
C PHE A 283 -22.18 15.76 -29.95
N ALA A 284 -22.00 16.79 -30.77
CA ALA A 284 -22.95 17.19 -31.80
C ALA A 284 -23.09 16.13 -32.90
N ASP A 285 -21.99 15.48 -33.27
CA ASP A 285 -21.95 14.45 -34.31
C ASP A 285 -20.82 13.44 -34.06
N LEU A 286 -20.74 12.43 -34.95
CA LEU A 286 -19.72 11.38 -34.87
C LEU A 286 -18.30 11.89 -35.14
N ALA A 287 -18.14 12.94 -35.96
CA ALA A 287 -16.82 13.48 -36.28
C ALA A 287 -16.22 14.19 -35.05
N ALA A 288 -17.03 14.99 -34.35
CA ALA A 288 -16.66 15.63 -33.09
C ALA A 288 -16.28 14.59 -32.01
N LEU A 289 -17.05 13.51 -31.88
CA LEU A 289 -16.73 12.41 -30.97
C LEU A 289 -15.37 11.77 -31.30
N LYS A 290 -15.12 11.43 -32.58
CA LYS A 290 -13.86 10.82 -33.00
C LYS A 290 -12.66 11.75 -32.76
N ALA A 291 -12.81 13.04 -33.04
CA ALA A 291 -11.77 14.04 -32.80
C ALA A 291 -11.43 14.13 -31.31
N GLN A 292 -12.44 14.15 -30.43
CA GLN A 292 -12.19 14.17 -28.98
C GLN A 292 -11.54 12.88 -28.48
N LEU A 293 -11.98 11.71 -28.97
CA LEU A 293 -11.39 10.43 -28.58
C LEU A 293 -9.91 10.32 -28.98
N ALA A 294 -9.53 10.86 -30.14
CA ALA A 294 -8.12 10.93 -30.54
C ALA A 294 -7.29 11.80 -29.58
N GLN A 295 -7.82 12.98 -29.20
CA GLN A 295 -7.17 13.85 -28.21
C GLN A 295 -7.05 13.18 -26.84
N ASP A 296 -8.09 12.48 -26.40
CA ASP A 296 -8.08 11.74 -25.14
C ASP A 296 -6.99 10.64 -25.16
N VAL A 297 -6.83 9.92 -26.27
CA VAL A 297 -5.77 8.90 -26.44
C VAL A 297 -4.36 9.52 -26.35
N ASP A 298 -4.13 10.64 -27.01
CA ASP A 298 -2.84 11.34 -26.94
C ASP A 298 -2.53 11.83 -25.51
N GLU A 299 -3.55 12.32 -24.80
CA GLU A 299 -3.45 12.71 -23.41
C GLU A 299 -3.15 11.51 -22.50
N VAL A 300 -3.82 10.38 -22.70
CA VAL A 300 -3.54 9.13 -21.97
C VAL A 300 -2.08 8.73 -22.11
N ARG A 301 -1.55 8.70 -23.35
CA ARG A 301 -0.15 8.33 -23.59
C ARG A 301 0.79 9.24 -22.80
N ARG A 302 0.54 10.55 -22.81
CA ARG A 302 1.36 11.53 -22.08
C ARG A 302 1.30 11.32 -20.57
N ARG A 303 0.09 11.14 -20.01
CA ARG A 303 -0.13 10.98 -18.56
C ARG A 303 0.49 9.70 -18.01
N VAL A 304 0.38 8.59 -18.75
CA VAL A 304 1.00 7.32 -18.36
C VAL A 304 2.52 7.44 -18.33
N LEU A 305 3.12 8.02 -19.37
CA LEU A 305 4.57 8.25 -19.43
C LEU A 305 5.07 9.15 -18.30
N THR A 306 4.37 10.25 -18.01
CA THR A 306 4.72 11.13 -16.89
C THR A 306 4.69 10.39 -15.55
N GLN A 307 3.64 9.57 -15.31
CA GLN A 307 3.53 8.78 -14.08
C GLN A 307 4.65 7.75 -13.93
N GLU A 308 5.07 7.10 -15.02
CA GLU A 308 6.18 6.15 -15.02
C GLU A 308 7.50 6.84 -14.65
N GLN A 309 7.77 7.99 -15.28
CA GLN A 309 8.96 8.79 -14.96
C GLN A 309 8.96 9.31 -13.52
N GLU A 310 7.80 9.74 -12.99
CA GLU A 310 7.67 10.16 -11.60
C GLU A 310 7.90 9.01 -10.62
N GLN A 311 7.38 7.82 -10.92
CA GLN A 311 7.56 6.60 -10.12
C GLN A 311 9.03 6.18 -10.10
N GLU A 312 9.71 6.18 -11.25
CA GLU A 312 11.14 5.88 -11.35
C GLU A 312 11.98 6.89 -10.57
N ARG A 313 11.72 8.20 -10.71
CA ARG A 313 12.42 9.25 -9.97
C ARG A 313 12.21 9.13 -8.47
N SER A 314 10.98 8.88 -8.02
CA SER A 314 10.67 8.69 -6.60
C SER A 314 11.35 7.45 -6.02
N SER A 315 11.36 6.34 -6.78
CA SER A 315 12.06 5.11 -6.40
C SER A 315 13.57 5.32 -6.29
N ALA A 316 14.18 5.99 -7.28
CA ALA A 316 15.60 6.33 -7.28
C ALA A 316 15.97 7.24 -6.11
N ALA A 317 15.17 8.27 -5.82
CA ALA A 317 15.38 9.16 -4.69
C ALA A 317 15.33 8.41 -3.35
N ARG A 318 14.35 7.50 -3.18
CA ARG A 318 14.23 6.68 -1.97
C ARG A 318 15.40 5.71 -1.79
N ARG A 319 15.89 5.12 -2.88
CA ARG A 319 17.11 4.28 -2.82
C ARG A 319 18.34 5.10 -2.45
N ALA A 320 18.48 6.31 -2.99
CA ALA A 320 19.59 7.20 -2.64
C ALA A 320 19.57 7.59 -1.15
N GLU A 321 18.38 7.92 -0.61
CA GLU A 321 18.20 8.21 0.82
C GLU A 321 18.58 7.01 1.69
N LEU A 322 18.05 5.82 1.38
CA LEU A 322 18.38 4.59 2.10
C LEU A 322 19.89 4.28 2.02
N CYS A 323 20.51 4.48 0.86
CA CYS A 323 21.94 4.29 0.67
C CYS A 323 22.77 5.27 1.52
N SER A 324 22.29 6.51 1.72
CA SER A 324 22.90 7.47 2.65
C SER A 324 22.80 6.98 4.08
N THR A 325 21.62 6.54 4.52
CA THR A 325 21.42 6.01 5.89
C THR A 325 22.28 4.77 6.15
N ILE A 326 22.39 3.86 5.18
CA ILE A 326 23.27 2.69 5.27
C ILE A 326 24.73 3.14 5.40
N SER A 327 25.15 4.13 4.60
CA SER A 327 26.52 4.67 4.65
C SER A 327 26.85 5.25 6.02
N GLU A 328 25.96 6.07 6.58
CA GLU A 328 26.09 6.63 7.92
C GLU A 328 26.18 5.55 9.00
N TRP A 329 25.31 4.54 8.93
CA TRP A 329 25.34 3.41 9.86
C TRP A 329 26.66 2.64 9.78
N ILE A 330 27.17 2.37 8.57
CA ILE A 330 28.47 1.69 8.39
C ILE A 330 29.60 2.53 8.99
N MET A 331 29.61 3.85 8.74
CA MET A 331 30.63 4.75 9.30
C MET A 331 30.60 4.79 10.83
N GLN A 332 29.43 4.63 11.45
CA GLN A 332 29.27 4.68 12.91
C GLN A 332 29.54 3.32 13.58
N GLU A 333 29.00 2.24 13.04
CA GLU A 333 28.97 0.94 13.70
C GLU A 333 30.08 -0.02 13.24
N VAL A 334 30.62 0.17 12.03
CA VAL A 334 31.54 -0.79 11.39
C VAL A 334 32.92 -0.17 11.17
N GLU A 335 32.99 1.06 10.68
CA GLU A 335 34.25 1.72 10.33
C GLU A 335 35.22 1.89 11.52
N PRO A 336 34.79 2.15 12.77
CA PRO A 336 35.73 2.24 13.90
C PRO A 336 36.56 0.96 14.10
N SER A 337 35.96 -0.21 13.88
CA SER A 337 36.67 -1.49 13.95
C SER A 337 37.59 -1.69 12.74
N LEU A 338 37.18 -1.29 11.54
CA LEU A 338 37.99 -1.36 10.32
C LEU A 338 39.26 -0.50 10.39
N ARG A 339 39.16 0.69 11.00
CA ARG A 339 40.31 1.62 11.13
C ARG A 339 41.49 1.01 11.88
N THR A 340 41.25 0.06 12.79
CA THR A 340 42.33 -0.67 13.49
C THR A 340 43.19 -1.52 12.55
N THR A 341 42.69 -1.80 11.34
CA THR A 341 43.37 -2.60 10.31
C THR A 341 43.80 -1.78 9.08
N GLY A 342 43.76 -0.44 9.15
CA GLY A 342 44.06 0.45 8.01
C GLY A 342 42.96 0.44 6.94
N GLY A 343 41.74 0.02 7.31
CA GLY A 343 40.56 0.01 6.45
C GLY A 343 39.65 1.21 6.71
N SER A 344 38.98 1.69 5.68
CA SER A 344 37.93 2.71 5.76
C SER A 344 36.80 2.41 4.79
N PHE A 345 35.63 2.97 5.07
CA PHE A 345 34.48 2.86 4.18
C PHE A 345 34.67 3.79 2.96
N GLY A 346 34.41 3.26 1.77
CA GLY A 346 34.51 3.99 0.51
C GLY A 346 33.16 4.53 0.06
N SER A 347 32.25 3.62 -0.27
CA SER A 347 30.89 3.97 -0.74
C SER A 347 29.94 2.79 -0.61
N ALA A 348 28.64 3.09 -0.59
CA ALA A 348 27.58 2.12 -0.80
C ALA A 348 26.82 2.46 -2.08
N THR A 349 26.25 1.45 -2.74
CA THR A 349 25.32 1.62 -3.85
C THR A 349 24.25 0.54 -3.74
N LEU A 350 22.99 0.93 -3.73
CA LEU A 350 21.86 0.02 -3.63
C LEU A 350 21.15 -0.08 -4.99
N GLN A 351 21.03 -1.30 -5.50
CA GLN A 351 20.32 -1.59 -6.74
C GLN A 351 18.82 -1.84 -6.51
N ASP A 352 18.05 -1.85 -7.61
CA ASP A 352 16.60 -1.98 -7.61
C ASP A 352 16.11 -3.33 -7.06
N ASP A 353 16.91 -4.38 -7.20
CA ASP A 353 16.67 -5.72 -6.68
C ASP A 353 17.08 -5.91 -5.19
N GLY A 354 17.54 -4.84 -4.55
CA GLY A 354 18.00 -4.84 -3.16
C GLY A 354 19.46 -5.29 -2.98
N LEU A 355 20.22 -5.51 -4.06
CA LEU A 355 21.65 -5.78 -3.97
C LEU A 355 22.40 -4.52 -3.50
N LEU A 356 23.00 -4.61 -2.32
CA LEU A 356 23.87 -3.58 -1.77
C LEU A 356 25.32 -3.86 -2.13
N GLN A 357 25.94 -2.96 -2.87
CA GLN A 357 27.36 -3.00 -3.21
C GLN A 357 28.14 -2.06 -2.29
N LEU A 358 29.10 -2.61 -1.55
CA LEU A 358 29.97 -1.86 -0.65
C LEU A 358 31.39 -1.77 -1.23
N ARG A 359 31.96 -0.58 -1.22
CA ARG A 359 33.38 -0.36 -1.51
C ARG A 359 34.11 -0.03 -0.23
N TRP A 360 35.22 -0.71 -0.01
CA TRP A 360 36.14 -0.47 1.09
C TRP A 360 37.46 0.03 0.55
N ARG A 361 38.15 0.87 1.31
CA ARG A 361 39.50 1.33 1.01
C ARG A 361 40.45 0.81 2.08
N PHE A 362 41.61 0.31 1.65
CA PHE A 362 42.64 -0.13 2.58
C PHE A 362 44.00 0.46 2.21
N ASP A 363 44.78 0.80 3.23
CA ASP A 363 46.17 1.30 3.09
C ASP A 363 47.10 0.27 2.44
N ARG A 364 46.79 -1.02 2.62
CA ARG A 364 47.42 -2.15 1.93
C ARG A 364 46.36 -3.15 1.52
N THR A 365 46.60 -3.92 0.46
CA THR A 365 45.68 -5.02 0.09
C THR A 365 45.56 -6.01 1.26
N PRO A 366 44.37 -6.17 1.87
CA PRO A 366 44.20 -7.08 2.99
C PRO A 366 44.30 -8.53 2.52
N LEU A 367 44.89 -9.39 3.35
CA LEU A 367 44.94 -10.82 3.06
C LEU A 367 43.51 -11.41 3.08
N PRO A 368 43.25 -12.50 2.33
CA PRO A 368 41.90 -13.08 2.24
C PRO A 368 41.23 -13.37 3.60
N HIS A 369 42.00 -13.83 4.59
CA HIS A 369 41.50 -14.14 5.94
C HIS A 369 41.21 -12.87 6.78
N GLU A 370 41.99 -11.79 6.61
CA GLU A 370 41.73 -10.49 7.25
C GLU A 370 40.40 -9.93 6.72
N ARG A 371 40.21 -9.97 5.40
CA ARG A 371 38.96 -9.54 4.74
C ARG A 371 37.75 -10.36 5.20
N GLN A 372 37.91 -11.68 5.29
CA GLN A 372 36.83 -12.58 5.70
C GLN A 372 36.42 -12.36 7.16
N THR A 373 37.39 -12.06 8.03
CA THR A 373 37.14 -11.76 9.45
C THR A 373 36.49 -10.39 9.63
N LEU A 374 36.96 -9.37 8.91
CA LEU A 374 36.45 -7.99 8.99
C LEU A 374 35.00 -7.84 8.51
N LEU A 375 34.59 -8.65 7.54
CA LEU A 375 33.25 -8.59 6.95
C LEU A 375 32.36 -9.74 7.46
N PHE A 376 32.85 -10.56 8.40
CA PHE A 376 32.10 -11.67 8.95
C PHE A 376 30.85 -11.16 9.67
N GLY A 377 29.68 -11.67 9.29
CA GLY A 377 28.41 -11.30 9.91
C GLY A 377 27.86 -9.93 9.50
N LEU A 378 28.63 -9.10 8.78
CA LEU A 378 28.18 -7.77 8.34
C LEU A 378 26.93 -7.84 7.46
N GLU A 379 26.88 -8.80 6.54
CA GLU A 379 25.68 -9.01 5.71
C GLU A 379 24.45 -9.29 6.58
N GLN A 380 24.56 -10.17 7.58
CA GLN A 380 23.44 -10.50 8.46
C GLN A 380 23.01 -9.30 9.31
N GLN A 381 23.98 -8.49 9.79
CA GLN A 381 23.69 -7.26 10.52
C GLN A 381 22.99 -6.24 9.61
N LEU A 382 23.50 -5.99 8.41
CA LEU A 382 22.90 -5.07 7.45
C LEU A 382 21.48 -5.49 7.08
N ARG A 383 21.24 -6.78 6.81
CA ARG A 383 19.90 -7.28 6.49
C ARG A 383 18.94 -7.23 7.68
N ARG A 384 19.47 -7.29 8.90
CA ARG A 384 18.68 -7.13 10.14
C ARG A 384 18.28 -5.67 10.38
N VAL A 385 19.19 -4.73 10.11
CA VAL A 385 18.98 -3.29 10.31
C VAL A 385 18.21 -2.66 9.14
N PHE A 386 18.50 -3.10 7.91
CA PHE A 386 17.96 -2.61 6.65
C PHE A 386 17.33 -3.78 5.87
N PRO A 387 16.04 -4.10 6.12
CA PRO A 387 15.37 -5.22 5.48
C PRO A 387 15.22 -5.09 3.95
N GLU A 388 15.40 -3.89 3.41
CA GLU A 388 15.44 -3.61 1.96
C GLU A 388 16.69 -4.18 1.28
N VAL A 389 17.72 -4.52 2.06
CA VAL A 389 18.93 -5.18 1.55
C VAL A 389 18.66 -6.67 1.44
N THR A 390 18.70 -7.19 0.21
CA THR A 390 18.44 -8.62 -0.07
C THR A 390 19.73 -9.43 -0.10
N ALA A 391 20.79 -8.81 -0.60
CA ALA A 391 22.14 -9.38 -0.69
C ALA A 391 23.18 -8.26 -0.54
N VAL A 392 24.39 -8.62 -0.12
CA VAL A 392 25.52 -7.69 0.00
C VAL A 392 26.69 -8.22 -0.79
N THR A 393 27.30 -7.36 -1.61
CA THR A 393 28.59 -7.63 -2.25
C THR A 393 29.60 -6.57 -1.83
N SER A 394 30.87 -6.94 -1.77
CA SER A 394 31.93 -6.01 -1.38
C SER A 394 33.08 -6.03 -2.37
N THR A 395 33.67 -4.86 -2.61
CA THR A 395 34.96 -4.71 -3.31
C THR A 395 35.93 -3.91 -2.44
N THR A 396 37.23 -4.16 -2.63
CA THR A 396 38.29 -3.50 -1.87
C THR A 396 39.21 -2.79 -2.85
N ASP A 397 39.41 -1.49 -2.67
CA ASP A 397 40.37 -0.69 -3.40
C ASP A 397 41.63 -0.54 -2.54
N SER A 398 42.81 -0.90 -3.08
CA SER A 398 44.10 -0.64 -2.44
C SER A 398 44.60 0.74 -2.86
N MET A 399 44.99 1.59 -1.90
CA MET A 399 45.71 2.82 -2.22
C MET A 399 47.15 2.47 -2.61
N VAL A 400 47.37 2.10 -3.87
CA VAL A 400 48.73 1.98 -4.41
C VAL A 400 49.28 3.40 -4.53
N SER A 401 50.17 3.78 -3.62
CA SER A 401 51.05 4.93 -3.85
C SER A 401 51.96 4.59 -5.03
N THR A 402 51.80 5.31 -6.14
CA THR A 402 52.84 5.42 -7.18
C THR A 402 54.15 5.93 -6.61
#